data_AF-A0A7H8N1V2-F1
#
_entry.id   AF-A0A7H8N1V2-F1
#
_cell.length_a   1.000
_cell.length_b   1.000
_cell.length_c   1.000
_cell.angle_alpha   90.00
_cell.angle_beta   90.00
_cell.angle_gamma   90.00
#
_symmetry.space_group_name_H-M   'P 1'
#
loop_
_entity.id
_entity.type
_entity.pdbx_description
1 polymer ?
#
loop_
_entity_poly.entity_id
_entity_poly.type
_entity_poly.pdbx_seq_one_letter_code
_entity_poly.pdbx_strand_id
1 'polypeptide(L)'
;MATGKILRFDEVRGYGFITPDDGDEDVFMHANDLRSDKSLFRPGLRVAFDIEDGQRGLKASDVRLIERSAPAGTVPGDVVRPRVRTEAEDGTCDVLTSAEFQLELTEALLHAVPSLTGTQLVLARKRVIELAQEHNWVEY
;
A
#
# COMPACT_ATOMS: atom_id res chain seq x y z
N MET A 1 -20.80 9.70 1.96
CA MET A 1 -19.49 9.26 1.46
C MET A 1 -18.80 10.40 0.73
N ALA A 2 -17.82 11.01 1.38
CA ALA A 2 -16.90 11.99 0.84
C ALA A 2 -15.55 11.33 0.49
N THR A 3 -14.75 12.01 -0.32
CA THR A 3 -13.39 11.57 -0.66
C THR A 3 -12.39 12.67 -0.37
N GLY A 4 -11.17 12.30 -0.02
CA GLY A 4 -10.14 13.27 0.33
C GLY A 4 -8.75 12.65 0.38
N LYS A 5 -7.76 13.49 0.66
CA LYS A 5 -6.36 13.09 0.82
C LYS A 5 -5.92 13.19 2.26
N ILE A 6 -5.19 12.20 2.72
CA ILE A 6 -4.61 12.22 4.07
C ILE A 6 -3.54 13.32 4.11
N LEU A 7 -3.77 14.38 4.89
CA LEU A 7 -2.82 15.46 5.07
C LEU A 7 -1.68 15.01 6.00
N ARG A 8 -2.05 14.37 7.11
CA ARG A 8 -1.13 13.83 8.10
C ARG A 8 -1.79 12.71 8.88
N PHE A 9 -1.01 11.69 9.23
CA PHE A 9 -1.44 10.61 10.10
C PHE A 9 -0.30 10.26 11.06
N ASP A 10 -0.61 10.16 12.35
CA ASP A 10 0.32 9.74 13.39
C ASP A 10 -0.07 8.31 13.81
N GLU A 11 0.69 7.33 13.34
CA GLU A 11 0.46 5.91 13.63
C GLU A 11 0.60 5.59 15.13
N VAL A 12 1.48 6.32 15.83
CA VAL A 12 1.78 6.11 17.25
C VAL A 12 0.65 6.64 18.11
N ARG A 13 0.15 7.83 17.79
CA ARG A 13 -0.97 8.45 18.51
C ARG A 13 -2.34 8.00 18.01
N GLY A 14 -2.40 7.39 16.83
CA GLY A 14 -3.63 6.84 16.24
C GLY A 14 -4.64 7.90 15.81
N TYR A 15 -4.18 9.06 15.34
CA TYR A 15 -5.07 10.08 14.78
C TYR A 15 -4.44 10.79 13.58
N GLY A 16 -5.27 11.40 12.76
CA GLY A 16 -4.84 12.14 11.58
C GLY A 16 -5.87 13.15 11.09
N PHE A 17 -5.56 13.78 9.97
CA PHE A 17 -6.41 14.74 9.30
C PHE A 17 -6.48 14.42 7.81
N ILE A 18 -7.69 14.54 7.26
CA ILE A 18 -7.97 14.32 5.85
C ILE A 18 -8.49 15.64 5.28
N THR A 19 -7.91 16.06 4.17
CA THR A 19 -8.40 17.20 3.40
C THR A 19 -9.38 16.68 2.35
N PRO A 20 -10.69 16.98 2.45
CA PRO A 20 -11.69 16.58 1.46
C PRO A 20 -11.42 17.24 0.10
N ASP A 21 -11.77 16.54 -0.99
CA ASP A 21 -11.61 17.04 -2.37
C ASP A 21 -12.63 18.16 -2.70
N ASP A 22 -13.77 18.19 -1.99
CA ASP A 22 -14.77 19.27 -2.04
C ASP A 22 -14.25 20.64 -1.55
N GLY A 23 -13.08 20.67 -0.89
CA GLY A 23 -12.48 21.91 -0.38
C GLY A 23 -13.06 22.41 0.96
N ASP A 24 -13.82 21.55 1.65
CA ASP A 24 -14.30 21.76 3.01
C ASP A 24 -13.16 21.75 4.05
N GLU A 25 -13.52 22.07 5.30
CA GLU A 25 -12.61 22.03 6.45
C GLU A 25 -11.94 20.66 6.64
N ASP A 26 -10.74 20.66 7.21
CA ASP A 26 -10.00 19.44 7.49
C ASP A 26 -10.79 18.51 8.42
N VAL A 27 -10.97 17.27 7.98
CA VAL A 27 -11.76 16.28 8.69
C VAL A 27 -10.86 15.45 9.60
N PHE A 28 -11.21 15.39 10.88
CA PHE A 28 -10.47 14.64 11.89
C PHE A 28 -10.70 13.14 11.72
N MET A 29 -9.64 12.35 11.63
CA MET A 29 -9.73 10.88 11.60
C MET A 29 -9.11 10.26 12.85
N HIS A 30 -9.79 9.27 13.42
CA HIS A 30 -9.27 8.48 14.53
C HIS A 30 -9.02 7.05 14.07
N ALA A 31 -7.98 6.41 14.59
CA ALA A 31 -7.57 5.09 14.15
C ALA A 31 -8.53 3.96 14.57
N ASN A 32 -9.56 4.28 15.36
CA ASN A 32 -10.66 3.38 15.71
C ASN A 32 -11.77 3.35 14.65
N ASP A 33 -11.85 4.39 13.82
CA ASP A 33 -12.87 4.53 12.77
C ASP A 33 -12.34 4.07 11.39
N LEU A 34 -11.11 3.54 11.38
CA LEU A 34 -10.48 2.93 10.22
C LEU A 34 -11.00 1.49 10.05
N ARG A 35 -11.48 1.17 8.85
CA ARG A 35 -11.85 -0.21 8.49
C ARG A 35 -10.67 -1.08 8.06
N SER A 36 -9.51 -0.48 7.86
CA SER A 36 -8.29 -1.13 7.36
C SER A 36 -7.14 -0.90 8.34
N ASP A 37 -6.04 -1.64 8.15
CA ASP A 37 -4.84 -1.49 8.97
C ASP A 37 -4.30 -0.06 8.96
N LYS A 38 -3.97 0.44 10.15
CA LYS A 38 -3.46 1.81 10.37
C LYS A 38 -2.21 2.10 9.54
N SER A 39 -1.37 1.09 9.32
CA SER A 39 -0.12 1.20 8.53
C SER A 39 -0.31 1.43 7.04
N LEU A 40 -1.54 1.29 6.54
CA LEU A 40 -1.91 1.60 5.15
C LEU A 40 -2.25 3.09 4.96
N PHE A 41 -2.51 3.83 6.03
CA PHE A 41 -2.91 5.24 5.98
C PHE A 41 -1.70 6.15 6.03
N ARG A 42 -1.11 6.40 4.85
CA ARG A 42 0.05 7.30 4.69
C ARG A 42 -0.37 8.68 4.16
N PRO A 43 0.34 9.76 4.55
CA PRO A 43 0.07 11.09 4.00
C PRO A 43 0.20 11.09 2.47
N GLY A 44 -0.72 11.79 1.81
CA GLY A 44 -0.82 11.89 0.35
C GLY A 44 -1.70 10.82 -0.32
N LEU A 45 -2.14 9.79 0.39
CA LEU A 45 -3.05 8.78 -0.14
C LEU A 45 -4.49 9.29 -0.18
N ARG A 46 -5.25 8.79 -1.16
CA ARG A 46 -6.69 9.07 -1.28
C ARG A 46 -7.52 8.05 -0.53
N VAL A 47 -8.45 8.57 0.26
CA VAL A 47 -9.38 7.81 1.09
C VAL A 47 -10.81 8.25 0.84
N ALA A 48 -11.74 7.31 0.92
CA ALA A 48 -13.16 7.56 1.05
C ALA A 48 -13.56 7.44 2.51
N PHE A 49 -14.42 8.32 2.98
CA PHE A 49 -14.89 8.36 4.36
C PHE A 49 -16.29 8.98 4.41
N ASP A 50 -17.01 8.73 5.49
CA ASP A 50 -18.21 9.51 5.82
C ASP A 50 -17.87 10.63 6.79
N ILE A 51 -18.44 11.80 6.56
CA ILE A 51 -18.28 12.97 7.43
C ILE A 51 -19.40 12.93 8.45
N GLU A 52 -19.06 12.89 9.73
CA GLU A 52 -19.98 12.99 10.86
C GLU A 52 -19.64 14.19 11.74
N ASP A 53 -20.65 14.78 12.36
CA ASP A 53 -20.49 15.90 13.28
C ASP A 53 -20.03 15.38 14.65
N GLY A 54 -18.78 15.67 15.02
CA GLY A 54 -18.18 15.23 16.28
C GLY A 54 -18.11 16.35 17.33
N GLN A 55 -17.89 15.98 18.60
CA GLN A 55 -17.70 16.94 19.70
C GLN A 55 -16.54 17.94 19.50
N ARG A 56 -15.64 17.69 18.53
CA ARG A 56 -14.45 18.50 18.23
C ARG A 56 -14.42 18.99 16.78
N GLY A 57 -15.55 18.99 16.08
CA GLY A 57 -15.67 19.33 14.66
C GLY A 57 -15.91 18.11 13.78
N LEU A 58 -15.77 18.29 12.47
CA LEU A 58 -16.00 17.24 11.46
C LEU A 58 -15.08 16.04 11.72
N LYS A 59 -15.69 14.87 11.86
CA LYS A 59 -15.02 13.58 12.09
C LYS A 59 -15.24 12.67 10.88
N ALA A 60 -14.19 11.97 10.46
CA ALA A 60 -14.25 10.92 9.46
C ALA A 60 -14.59 9.57 10.10
N SER A 61 -15.59 8.90 9.55
CA SER A 61 -16.03 7.55 9.92
C SER A 61 -16.02 6.62 8.71
N ASP A 62 -15.95 5.30 8.97
CA ASP A 62 -15.88 4.25 7.95
C ASP A 62 -14.81 4.54 6.87
N VAL A 63 -13.60 4.93 7.30
CA VAL A 63 -12.54 5.35 6.38
C VAL A 63 -11.99 4.13 5.62
N ARG A 64 -12.00 4.23 4.30
CA ARG A 64 -11.52 3.22 3.34
C ARG A 64 -10.47 3.80 2.41
N LEU A 65 -9.42 3.04 2.14
CA LEU A 65 -8.41 3.42 1.15
C LEU A 65 -8.98 3.18 -0.26
N ILE A 66 -9.07 4.22 -1.09
CA ILE A 66 -9.62 4.12 -2.46
C ILE A 66 -8.54 4.10 -3.53
N GLU A 67 -7.38 4.72 -3.32
CA GLU A 67 -6.28 4.65 -4.28
C GLU A 67 -4.91 4.62 -3.59
N ARG A 68 -4.14 3.56 -3.88
CA ARG A 68 -2.71 3.72 -4.17
C ARG A 68 -2.66 4.43 -5.51
N SER A 69 -2.35 5.72 -5.54
CA SER A 69 -2.09 6.43 -6.80
C SER A 69 -0.94 5.73 -7.52
N ALA A 70 -1.24 4.78 -8.41
CA ALA A 70 -0.40 4.49 -9.55
C ALA A 70 -0.35 5.78 -10.38
N PRO A 71 0.83 6.23 -10.86
CA PRO A 71 0.89 7.40 -11.70
C PRO A 71 0.05 7.14 -12.95
N ALA A 72 -0.85 8.08 -13.25
CA ALA A 72 -1.69 8.07 -14.41
C ALA A 72 -0.87 7.72 -15.66
N GLY A 73 -1.28 6.65 -16.34
CA GLY A 73 -0.85 6.37 -17.69
C GLY A 73 -1.21 7.55 -18.61
N THR A 74 -0.25 7.93 -19.43
CA THR A 74 -0.53 8.52 -20.75
C THR A 74 0.20 7.66 -21.77
N VAL A 75 -0.52 6.69 -22.32
CA VAL A 75 -0.44 6.37 -23.75
C VAL A 75 -1.87 6.20 -24.25
N PRO A 76 -2.39 7.12 -25.08
CA PRO A 76 -3.64 6.90 -25.77
C PRO A 76 -3.41 6.00 -26.99
N GLY A 77 -4.14 4.90 -27.04
CA GLY A 77 -4.40 4.13 -28.26
C GLY A 77 -3.43 2.98 -28.54
N ASP A 78 -3.83 1.76 -28.19
CA ASP A 78 -4.35 0.87 -29.22
C ASP A 78 -5.27 -0.20 -28.62
N VAL A 79 -6.30 -0.53 -29.39
CA VAL A 79 -7.43 -1.38 -29.04
C VAL A 79 -7.02 -2.85 -29.10
N VAL A 80 -7.41 -3.68 -28.11
CA VAL A 80 -8.13 -4.95 -28.32
C VAL A 80 -8.69 -5.48 -26.99
N ARG A 81 -9.95 -5.91 -27.04
CA ARG A 81 -10.83 -6.32 -25.93
C ARG A 81 -10.65 -7.81 -25.54
N PRO A 82 -11.55 -8.42 -24.73
CA PRO A 82 -11.23 -8.91 -23.39
C PRO A 82 -11.20 -10.46 -23.31
N ARG A 83 -10.55 -11.02 -22.29
CA ARG A 83 -10.89 -12.37 -21.84
C ARG A 83 -10.92 -12.43 -20.33
N VAL A 84 -12.14 -12.35 -19.80
CA VAL A 84 -12.47 -12.91 -18.50
C VAL A 84 -12.38 -14.43 -18.63
N ARG A 85 -11.63 -15.09 -17.73
CA ARG A 85 -12.14 -16.31 -17.11
C ARG A 85 -11.55 -16.53 -15.72
N THR A 86 -12.48 -16.80 -14.83
CA THR A 86 -12.49 -17.05 -13.39
C THR A 86 -11.72 -18.32 -12.96
N GLU A 87 -11.54 -18.42 -11.64
CA GLU A 87 -11.61 -19.64 -10.79
C GLU A 87 -10.32 -20.40 -10.41
N ALA A 88 -9.96 -20.22 -9.13
CA ALA A 88 -9.70 -21.21 -8.08
C ALA A 88 -8.63 -22.32 -8.22
N GLU A 89 -7.77 -22.34 -7.19
CA GLU A 89 -7.06 -23.47 -6.55
C GLU A 89 -6.23 -24.43 -7.43
N ASP A 90 -4.90 -24.37 -7.25
CA ASP A 90 -4.05 -25.50 -6.82
C ASP A 90 -2.55 -25.13 -7.00
N GLY A 91 -1.82 -25.13 -5.88
CA GLY A 91 -0.38 -25.44 -5.75
C GLY A 91 0.60 -25.08 -6.87
N THR A 92 0.46 -23.92 -7.52
CA THR A 92 1.44 -23.46 -8.50
C THR A 92 2.39 -22.54 -7.76
N CYS A 93 3.64 -22.98 -7.55
CA CYS A 93 4.73 -22.04 -7.34
C CYS A 93 4.80 -21.19 -8.61
N ASP A 94 4.06 -20.08 -8.64
CA ASP A 94 4.28 -19.03 -9.61
C ASP A 94 5.76 -18.68 -9.51
N VAL A 95 6.51 -18.96 -10.58
CA VAL A 95 7.93 -18.64 -10.65
C VAL A 95 8.01 -17.13 -10.49
N LEU A 96 8.39 -16.69 -9.29
CA LEU A 96 8.43 -15.28 -8.95
C LEU A 96 9.42 -14.62 -9.89
N THR A 97 8.99 -13.53 -10.51
CA THR A 97 9.90 -12.70 -11.27
C THR A 97 11.02 -12.20 -10.35
N SER A 98 12.19 -11.89 -10.90
CA SER A 98 13.33 -11.36 -10.14
C SER A 98 12.95 -10.17 -9.24
N ALA A 99 11.96 -9.37 -9.63
CA ALA A 99 11.45 -8.25 -8.84
C ALA A 99 10.55 -8.69 -7.67
N GLU A 100 9.70 -9.70 -7.86
CA GLU A 100 8.81 -10.23 -6.81
C GLU A 100 9.61 -10.96 -5.74
N PHE A 101 10.58 -11.78 -6.15
CA PHE A 101 11.47 -12.46 -5.22
C PHE A 101 12.26 -11.47 -4.34
N GLN A 102 12.68 -10.33 -4.92
CA GLN A 102 13.35 -9.29 -4.15
C GLN A 102 12.46 -8.63 -3.11
N LEU A 103 11.18 -8.45 -3.40
CA LEU A 103 10.23 -7.85 -2.45
C LEU A 103 9.95 -8.82 -1.30
N GLU A 104 9.61 -10.07 -1.62
CA GLU A 104 9.38 -11.16 -0.66
C GLU A 104 10.58 -11.37 0.26
N LEU A 105 11.79 -11.40 -0.30
CA LEU A 105 13.02 -11.53 0.49
C LEU A 105 13.22 -10.34 1.44
N THR A 106 12.93 -9.13 0.96
CA THR A 106 13.07 -7.91 1.77
C THR A 106 12.10 -7.93 2.95
N GLU A 107 10.84 -8.31 2.70
CA GLU A 107 9.82 -8.42 3.74
C GLU A 107 10.14 -9.55 4.72
N ALA A 108 10.55 -10.72 4.23
CA ALA A 108 10.97 -11.84 5.07
C ALA A 108 12.16 -11.49 5.98
N LEU A 109 13.17 -10.79 5.46
CA LEU A 109 14.34 -10.36 6.23
C LEU A 109 13.98 -9.32 7.30
N LEU A 110 13.16 -8.33 6.94
CA LEU A 110 12.70 -7.31 7.90
C LEU A 110 11.80 -7.90 8.99
N HIS A 111 11.01 -8.93 8.66
CA HIS A 111 10.19 -9.64 9.63
C HIS A 111 11.02 -10.53 10.58
N ALA A 112 12.01 -11.26 10.05
CA ALA A 112 12.83 -12.16 10.86
C ALA A 112 13.80 -11.41 11.78
N VAL A 113 14.36 -10.28 11.33
CA VAL A 113 15.35 -9.51 12.08
C VAL A 113 15.04 -8.01 11.98
N PRO A 114 14.17 -7.47 12.86
CA PRO A 114 13.75 -6.07 12.80
C PRO A 114 14.87 -5.07 13.15
N SER A 115 16.01 -5.55 13.67
CA SER A 115 17.20 -4.74 13.94
C SER A 115 18.13 -4.57 12.72
N LEU A 116 17.79 -5.16 11.57
CA LEU A 116 18.54 -4.97 10.34
C LEU A 116 18.52 -3.50 9.92
N THR A 117 19.71 -2.92 9.78
CA THR A 117 19.87 -1.58 9.22
C THR A 117 19.68 -1.62 7.70
N GLY A 118 19.28 -0.49 7.09
CA GLY A 118 19.08 -0.40 5.63
C GLY A 118 20.29 -0.84 4.82
N THR A 119 21.52 -0.56 5.29
CA THR A 119 22.76 -1.02 4.67
C THR A 119 22.90 -2.55 4.70
N GLN A 120 22.55 -3.19 5.82
CA GLN A 120 22.60 -4.64 5.94
C GLN A 120 21.55 -5.32 5.06
N LEU A 121 20.36 -4.72 4.95
CA LEU A 121 19.30 -5.20 4.07
C LEU A 121 19.71 -5.18 2.60
N VAL A 122 20.35 -4.09 2.16
CA VAL A 122 20.88 -3.97 0.79
C VAL A 122 21.97 -5.01 0.51
N LEU A 123 22.88 -5.24 1.47
CA LEU A 123 23.92 -6.27 1.35
C LEU A 123 23.33 -7.69 1.30
N ALA A 124 22.35 -7.98 2.15
CA ALA A 124 21.67 -9.27 2.16
C ALA A 124 20.93 -9.53 0.85
N ARG A 125 20.16 -8.56 0.35
CA ARG A 125 19.49 -8.66 -0.95
C ARG A 125 20.48 -8.93 -2.08
N LYS A 126 21.57 -8.16 -2.13
CA LYS A 126 22.61 -8.35 -3.16
C LYS A 126 23.16 -9.78 -3.14
N ARG A 127 23.50 -10.30 -1.96
CA ARG A 127 24.08 -11.64 -1.85
C ARG A 127 23.10 -12.75 -2.23
N VAL A 128 21.82 -12.59 -1.88
CA VAL A 128 20.78 -13.59 -2.21
C VAL A 128 20.42 -13.56 -3.70
N ILE A 129 20.45 -12.40 -4.35
CA ILE A 129 20.30 -12.31 -5.81
C ILE A 129 21.47 -13.02 -6.51
N GLU A 130 22.71 -12.75 -6.08
CA GLU A 130 23.89 -13.44 -6.62
C GLU A 130 23.75 -14.96 -6.46
N LEU A 131 23.32 -15.44 -5.30
CA LEU A 131 23.11 -16.87 -5.05
C LEU A 131 21.97 -17.46 -5.88
N ALA A 132 20.86 -16.74 -6.03
CA ALA A 132 19.73 -17.19 -6.85
C ALA A 132 20.10 -17.26 -8.34
N GLN A 133 20.97 -16.37 -8.82
CA GLN A 133 21.54 -16.43 -10.17
C GLN A 133 22.56 -17.56 -10.33
N GLU A 134 23.43 -17.80 -9.35
CA GLU A 134 24.38 -18.92 -9.32
C GLU A 134 23.67 -20.29 -9.42
N HIS A 135 22.43 -20.38 -8.93
CA HIS A 135 21.64 -21.61 -8.89
C HIS A 135 20.46 -21.67 -9.90
N ASN A 136 20.34 -20.70 -10.82
CA ASN A 136 19.23 -20.59 -11.79
C ASN A 136 17.81 -20.59 -11.14
N TRP A 137 17.65 -19.97 -9.97
CA TRP A 137 16.36 -19.91 -9.26
C TRP A 137 15.44 -18.76 -9.70
N VAL A 138 15.93 -17.87 -10.56
CA VAL A 138 15.20 -16.69 -11.04
C VAL A 138 15.45 -16.48 -12.54
N GLU A 139 14.39 -16.16 -13.27
CA GLU A 139 14.44 -15.83 -14.70
C GLU A 139 14.85 -14.36 -14.92
N TYR A 140 15.63 -14.12 -15.99
CA TYR A 140 16.28 -12.84 -16.32
C TYR A 140 15.31 -11.71 -16.64
#